data_AF-A0A7C5DK63-F1
#
_entry.id   AF-A0A7C5DK63-F1
#
_cell.length_a   1.000
_cell.length_b   1.000
_cell.length_c   1.000
_cell.angle_alpha   90.00
_cell.angle_beta   90.00
_cell.angle_gamma   90.00
#
_symmetry.space_group_name_H-M   'P 1'
#
loop_
_entity.id
_entity.type
_entity.pdbx_description
1 polymer ?
#
loop_
_entity_poly.entity_id
_entity_poly.type
_entity_poly.pdbx_seq_one_letter_code
_entity_poly.pdbx_strand_id
1 'polypeptide(L)'
;DDKNAFKYFKLYSKIKDEIFTEESNKQIALLQTIYETEKKEKEAEIYKLKNVELAEANREIQQKNKELNIHREHLEEIVRERTKELISSNKQLKREIHEHKLLDKALQKSNERLKKLLEETVNGLVSALEIRDPYTAGHQKRVAILANAIAKSMKLSQEQIDGIRISATLHDIGKMEVPGEILSKPGKLSDIQFSLIKNHPQAGYEILKSIEFPWPVAKIVYQHHEKLNGSGYPQGLSGDEIILEAKILCVADVVEAMASHRPYRPARGIDATLEEIQKNKRILYDPEVVDVCYRLFKNKGFNFHE
;
A
#
# COMPACT_ATOMS: atom_id res chain seq x y z
N ASP A 1 72.01 41.51 9.54
CA ASP A 1 73.31 41.57 8.84
C ASP A 1 73.75 42.98 8.49
N ASP A 2 73.96 43.85 9.48
CA ASP A 2 74.49 45.18 9.18
C ASP A 2 76.03 45.17 9.25
N LYS A 3 76.65 44.71 8.16
CA LYS A 3 78.13 44.75 7.97
C LYS A 3 78.71 46.14 8.26
N ASN A 4 77.91 47.20 8.10
CA ASN A 4 78.30 48.57 8.42
C ASN A 4 78.35 48.82 9.93
N ALA A 5 77.38 48.33 10.72
CA ALA A 5 77.40 48.48 12.18
C ALA A 5 78.67 47.86 12.81
N PHE A 6 79.11 46.71 12.29
CA PHE A 6 80.37 46.07 12.73
C PHE A 6 81.62 46.87 12.30
N LYS A 7 81.59 47.49 11.11
CA LYS A 7 82.66 48.39 10.62
C LYS A 7 82.76 49.66 11.47
N TYR A 8 81.64 50.29 11.82
CA TYR A 8 81.59 51.45 12.71
C TYR A 8 82.02 51.11 14.13
N PHE A 9 81.59 49.97 14.66
CA PHE A 9 82.04 49.48 15.97
C PHE A 9 83.57 49.28 16.04
N LYS A 10 84.16 48.68 15.00
CA LYS A 10 85.63 48.55 14.88
C LYS A 10 86.35 49.89 14.83
N LEU A 11 85.78 50.88 14.13
CA LEU A 11 86.39 52.21 14.00
C LEU A 11 86.27 53.01 15.32
N TYR A 12 85.10 52.95 15.96
CA TYR A 12 84.86 53.51 17.29
C TYR A 12 85.81 52.92 18.34
N SER A 13 86.00 51.60 18.33
CA SER A 13 86.93 50.92 19.26
C SER A 13 88.38 51.38 19.08
N LYS A 14 88.82 51.73 17.86
CA LYS A 14 90.17 52.24 17.60
C LYS A 14 90.38 53.67 18.12
N ILE A 15 89.34 54.51 18.05
CA ILE A 15 89.43 55.94 18.42
C ILE A 15 89.26 56.12 19.94
N LYS A 16 88.53 55.21 20.61
CA LYS A 16 88.27 55.25 22.06
C LYS A 16 89.52 54.99 22.92
N ASP A 17 90.51 54.27 22.39
CA ASP A 17 91.74 53.92 23.12
C ASP A 17 92.81 55.03 23.08
N GLU A 18 92.63 56.07 22.26
CA GLU A 18 93.39 57.32 22.34
C GLU A 18 92.75 58.22 23.42
N ILE A 19 93.53 58.61 24.43
CA ILE A 19 93.13 59.47 25.57
C ILE A 19 92.19 60.57 25.07
N PHE A 20 90.97 60.67 25.63
CA PHE A 20 89.87 61.56 25.23
C PHE A 20 90.29 63.04 24.98
N THR A 21 90.93 63.30 23.85
CA THR A 21 91.28 64.64 23.38
C THR A 21 90.06 65.28 22.74
N GLU A 22 90.05 66.61 22.64
CA GLU A 22 88.98 67.35 21.94
C GLU A 22 88.80 66.86 20.49
N GLU A 23 89.87 66.39 19.85
CA GLU A 23 89.89 65.86 18.49
C GLU A 23 89.26 64.46 18.41
N SER A 24 89.64 63.53 19.30
CA SER A 24 89.05 62.18 19.36
C SER A 24 87.54 62.23 19.65
N ASN A 25 87.10 63.17 20.50
CA ASN A 25 85.67 63.41 20.77
C ASN A 25 84.92 63.96 19.54
N LYS A 26 85.53 64.87 18.76
CA LYS A 26 84.95 65.36 17.49
C LYS A 26 84.82 64.25 16.46
N GLN A 27 85.80 63.35 16.36
CA GLN A 27 85.78 62.21 15.43
C GLN A 27 84.73 61.16 15.82
N ILE A 28 84.54 60.88 17.12
CA ILE A 28 83.47 60.01 17.62
C ILE A 28 82.09 60.58 17.31
N ALA A 29 81.87 61.87 17.57
CA ALA A 29 80.59 62.55 17.28
C ALA A 29 80.27 62.55 15.78
N LEU A 30 81.29 62.78 14.93
CA LEU A 30 81.15 62.68 13.48
C LEU A 30 80.77 61.26 13.03
N LEU A 31 81.41 60.23 13.58
CA LEU A 31 81.10 58.84 13.26
C LEU A 31 79.70 58.40 13.71
N GLN A 32 79.24 58.86 14.88
CA GLN A 32 77.87 58.64 15.33
C GLN A 32 76.87 59.32 14.38
N THR A 33 77.15 60.55 13.95
CA THR A 33 76.30 61.29 13.03
C THR A 33 76.22 60.61 11.66
N ILE A 34 77.34 60.13 11.11
CA ILE A 34 77.38 59.39 9.84
C ILE A 34 76.60 58.08 9.96
N TYR A 35 76.82 57.30 11.03
CA TYR A 35 76.10 56.05 11.26
C TYR A 35 74.59 56.25 11.39
N GLU A 36 74.15 57.26 12.15
CA GLU A 36 72.72 57.59 12.27
C GLU A 36 72.11 58.05 10.95
N THR A 37 72.88 58.78 10.14
CA THR A 37 72.43 59.25 8.81
C THR A 37 72.28 58.08 7.84
N GLU A 38 73.29 57.22 7.72
CA GLU A 38 73.22 56.02 6.87
C GLU A 38 72.13 55.03 7.31
N LYS A 39 71.91 54.91 8.63
CA LYS A 39 70.83 54.09 9.17
C LYS A 39 69.45 54.64 8.76
N LYS A 40 69.24 55.95 8.90
CA LYS A 40 68.00 56.62 8.48
C LYS A 40 67.78 56.51 6.97
N GLU A 41 68.84 56.59 6.17
CA GLU A 41 68.76 56.40 4.70
C GLU A 41 68.34 54.97 4.34
N LYS A 42 68.94 53.94 4.94
CA LYS A 42 68.52 52.54 4.75
C LYS A 42 67.08 52.30 5.20
N GLU A 43 66.68 52.83 6.35
CA GLU A 43 65.29 52.71 6.85
C GLU A 43 64.31 53.39 5.88
N ALA A 44 64.66 54.55 5.32
CA ALA A 44 63.86 55.25 4.32
C ALA A 44 63.76 54.48 2.99
N GLU A 45 64.83 53.80 2.58
CA GLU A 45 64.85 52.96 1.38
C GLU A 45 63.98 51.70 1.56
N ILE A 46 64.06 51.04 2.71
CA ILE A 46 63.17 49.91 3.07
C ILE A 46 61.71 50.36 3.10
N TYR A 47 61.41 51.52 3.68
CA TYR A 47 60.05 52.08 3.70
C TYR A 47 59.53 52.38 2.28
N LYS A 48 60.39 52.88 1.38
CA LYS A 48 60.04 53.10 -0.03
C LYS A 48 59.68 51.79 -0.73
N LEU A 49 60.53 50.77 -0.61
CA LEU A 49 60.27 49.45 -1.19
C LEU A 49 58.96 48.85 -0.69
N LYS A 50 58.75 48.88 0.63
CA LYS A 50 57.53 48.34 1.25
C LYS A 50 56.25 49.09 0.83
N ASN A 51 56.34 50.41 0.59
CA ASN A 51 55.22 51.19 0.07
C ASN A 51 54.89 50.85 -1.39
N VAL A 52 55.89 50.49 -2.20
CA VAL A 52 55.67 50.02 -3.58
C VAL A 52 54.98 48.65 -3.57
N GLU A 53 55.48 47.69 -2.79
CA GLU A 53 54.84 46.37 -2.63
C GLU A 53 53.40 46.48 -2.11
N LEU A 54 53.17 47.35 -1.12
CA LEU A 54 51.83 47.59 -0.58
C LEU A 54 50.89 48.20 -1.63
N ALA A 55 51.40 49.11 -2.47
CA ALA A 55 50.61 49.70 -3.55
C ALA A 55 50.25 48.67 -4.63
N GLU A 56 51.15 47.76 -4.96
CA GLU A 56 50.89 46.65 -5.89
C GLU A 56 49.86 45.66 -5.33
N ALA A 57 50.04 45.22 -4.08
CA ALA A 57 49.07 44.35 -3.40
C ALA A 57 47.67 44.97 -3.33
N ASN A 58 47.58 46.28 -3.04
CA ASN A 58 46.31 46.99 -3.02
C ASN A 58 45.62 47.04 -4.39
N ARG A 59 46.39 47.20 -5.48
CA ARG A 59 45.82 47.14 -6.84
C ARG A 59 45.28 45.75 -7.15
N GLU A 60 46.00 44.71 -6.78
CA GLU A 60 45.56 43.32 -7.00
C GLU A 60 44.28 43.00 -6.22
N ILE A 61 44.19 43.43 -4.96
CA ILE A 61 42.98 43.32 -4.14
C ILE A 61 41.81 44.07 -4.78
N GLN A 62 42.03 45.29 -5.27
CA GLN A 62 40.98 46.05 -5.96
C GLN A 62 40.48 45.33 -7.21
N GLN A 63 41.37 44.71 -7.99
CA GLN A 63 40.99 43.95 -9.17
C GLN A 63 40.17 42.71 -8.79
N LYS A 64 40.64 41.90 -7.83
CA LYS A 64 39.91 40.72 -7.34
C LYS A 64 38.55 41.08 -6.77
N ASN A 65 38.43 42.19 -6.04
CA ASN A 65 37.15 42.66 -5.52
C ASN A 65 36.18 43.05 -6.64
N LYS A 66 36.68 43.62 -7.74
CA LYS A 66 35.86 43.95 -8.91
C LYS A 66 35.34 42.70 -9.60
N GLU A 67 36.20 41.69 -9.80
CA GLU A 67 35.81 40.39 -10.36
C GLU A 67 34.78 39.67 -9.48
N LEU A 68 34.99 39.69 -8.15
CA LEU A 68 34.09 39.09 -7.17
C LEU A 68 32.70 39.74 -7.18
N ASN A 69 32.63 41.06 -7.32
CA ASN A 69 31.36 41.77 -7.45
C ASN A 69 30.60 41.37 -8.72
N ILE A 70 31.29 41.24 -9.86
CA ILE A 70 30.66 40.79 -11.12
C ILE A 70 30.11 39.37 -10.97
N HIS A 71 30.89 38.45 -10.39
CA HIS A 71 30.43 37.09 -10.13
C HIS A 71 29.23 37.06 -9.17
N ARG A 72 29.23 37.90 -8.14
CA ARG A 72 28.12 38.00 -7.19
C ARG A 72 26.84 38.47 -7.88
N GLU A 73 26.91 39.51 -8.70
CA GLU A 73 25.77 40.02 -9.46
C GLU A 73 25.20 38.97 -10.41
N HIS A 74 26.07 38.25 -11.12
CA HIS A 74 25.65 37.15 -12.01
C HIS A 74 24.97 36.01 -11.24
N LEU A 75 25.52 35.63 -10.07
CA LEU A 75 24.93 34.60 -9.22
C LEU A 75 23.55 35.02 -8.70
N GLU A 76 23.39 36.27 -8.29
CA GLU A 76 22.10 36.83 -7.85
C GLU A 76 21.06 36.84 -8.98
N GLU A 77 21.47 37.06 -10.22
CA GLU A 77 20.59 36.94 -11.39
C GLU A 77 20.14 35.50 -11.62
N ILE A 78 21.07 34.53 -11.63
CA ILE A 78 20.74 33.10 -11.79
C ILE A 78 19.78 32.65 -10.68
N VAL A 79 20.06 33.01 -9.43
CA VAL A 79 19.20 32.65 -8.28
C VAL A 79 17.81 33.24 -8.45
N ARG A 80 17.69 34.49 -8.91
CA ARG A 80 16.39 35.13 -9.17
C ARG A 80 15.60 34.39 -10.25
N GLU A 81 16.23 34.07 -11.38
CA GLU A 81 15.54 33.36 -12.46
C GLU A 81 15.13 31.95 -12.04
N ARG A 82 16.03 31.18 -11.40
CA ARG A 82 15.68 29.86 -10.87
C ARG A 82 14.59 29.90 -9.80
N THR A 83 14.57 30.93 -8.97
CA THR A 83 13.51 31.11 -7.97
C THR A 83 12.15 31.34 -8.64
N LYS A 84 12.09 32.14 -9.71
CA LYS A 84 10.85 32.35 -10.48
C LYS A 84 10.36 31.05 -11.12
N GLU A 85 11.25 30.29 -11.75
CA GLU A 85 10.93 28.98 -12.34
C GLU A 85 10.37 28.02 -11.29
N LEU A 86 11.03 27.92 -10.13
CA LEU A 86 10.60 27.05 -9.03
C LEU A 86 9.24 27.45 -8.46
N ILE A 87 8.95 28.76 -8.35
CA ILE A 87 7.63 29.23 -7.89
C ILE A 87 6.54 28.86 -8.90
N SER A 88 6.80 29.04 -10.19
CA SER A 88 5.87 28.67 -11.26
C SER A 88 5.59 27.17 -11.26
N SER A 89 6.64 26.34 -11.21
CA SER A 89 6.55 24.88 -11.15
C SER A 89 5.80 24.40 -9.90
N ASN A 90 6.11 24.94 -8.73
CA ASN A 90 5.39 24.62 -7.49
C ASN A 90 3.90 24.96 -7.57
N LYS A 91 3.54 26.06 -8.24
CA LYS A 91 2.14 26.44 -8.43
C LYS A 91 1.42 25.46 -9.35
N GLN A 92 2.08 24.97 -10.39
CA GLN A 92 1.54 23.94 -11.28
C GLN A 92 1.37 22.60 -10.55
N LEU A 93 2.41 22.11 -9.86
CA LEU A 93 2.34 20.87 -9.09
C LEU A 93 1.22 20.87 -8.04
N LYS A 94 1.01 22.01 -7.37
CA LYS A 94 -0.11 22.17 -6.43
C LYS A 94 -1.48 22.00 -7.09
N ARG A 95 -1.65 22.45 -8.33
CA ARG A 95 -2.90 22.27 -9.09
C ARG A 95 -3.08 20.82 -9.49
N GLU A 96 -2.05 20.18 -10.04
CA GLU A 96 -2.08 18.77 -10.44
C GLU A 96 -2.40 17.85 -9.25
N ILE A 97 -1.76 18.07 -8.09
CA ILE A 97 -2.07 17.34 -6.86
C ILE A 97 -3.53 17.53 -6.44
N HIS A 98 -4.08 18.74 -6.61
CA HIS A 98 -5.48 19.00 -6.27
C HIS A 98 -6.42 18.25 -7.22
N GLU A 99 -6.14 18.26 -8.53
CA GLU A 99 -6.91 17.54 -9.54
C GLU A 99 -6.87 16.03 -9.33
N HIS A 100 -5.69 15.45 -9.07
CA HIS A 100 -5.55 14.03 -8.73
C HIS A 100 -6.38 13.65 -7.51
N LYS A 101 -6.35 14.47 -6.44
CA LYS A 101 -7.19 14.22 -5.26
C LYS A 101 -8.69 14.25 -5.55
N LEU A 102 -9.14 15.09 -6.49
CA LEU A 102 -10.54 15.12 -6.91
C LEU A 102 -10.91 13.88 -7.73
N LEU A 103 -10.02 13.45 -8.63
CA LEU A 103 -10.18 12.24 -9.43
C LEU A 103 -10.23 10.99 -8.54
N ASP A 104 -9.34 10.86 -7.57
CA ASP A 104 -9.33 9.72 -6.63
C ASP A 104 -10.63 9.63 -5.85
N LYS A 105 -11.15 10.77 -5.36
CA LYS A 105 -12.46 10.82 -4.69
C LYS A 105 -13.62 10.44 -5.62
N ALA A 106 -13.59 10.92 -6.87
CA ALA A 106 -14.60 10.57 -7.85
C ALA A 106 -14.58 9.07 -8.19
N LEU A 107 -13.38 8.50 -8.35
CA LEU A 107 -13.17 7.08 -8.59
C LEU A 107 -13.66 6.24 -7.42
N GLN A 108 -13.30 6.60 -6.19
CA GLN A 108 -13.78 5.91 -4.98
C GLN A 108 -15.31 5.89 -4.93
N LYS A 109 -15.95 7.05 -5.14
CA LYS A 109 -17.42 7.17 -5.15
C LYS A 109 -18.05 6.33 -6.27
N SER A 110 -17.41 6.27 -7.45
CA SER A 110 -17.86 5.45 -8.57
C SER A 110 -17.79 3.96 -8.23
N ASN A 111 -16.69 3.51 -7.61
CA ASN A 111 -16.52 2.13 -7.17
C ASN A 111 -17.53 1.74 -6.09
N GLU A 112 -17.78 2.60 -5.11
CA GLU A 112 -18.81 2.39 -4.08
C GLU A 112 -20.20 2.25 -4.72
N ARG A 113 -20.51 3.09 -5.72
CA ARG A 113 -21.77 3.00 -6.47
C ARG A 113 -21.87 1.70 -7.26
N LEU A 114 -20.80 1.28 -7.93
CA LEU A 114 -20.79 0.01 -8.68
C LEU A 114 -20.99 -1.18 -7.75
N LYS A 115 -20.32 -1.20 -6.59
CA LYS A 115 -20.51 -2.26 -5.59
C LYS A 115 -21.96 -2.32 -5.11
N LYS A 116 -22.56 -1.16 -4.81
CA LYS A 116 -23.96 -1.10 -4.39
C LYS A 116 -24.92 -1.60 -5.49
N LEU A 117 -24.70 -1.19 -6.74
CA LEU A 117 -25.51 -1.65 -7.87
C LEU A 117 -25.39 -3.16 -8.09
N LEU A 118 -24.20 -3.74 -7.91
CA LEU A 118 -24.00 -5.18 -7.96
C LEU A 118 -24.81 -5.88 -6.86
N GLU A 119 -24.73 -5.41 -5.62
CA GLU A 119 -25.51 -5.95 -4.50
C GLU A 119 -27.02 -5.84 -4.75
N GLU A 120 -27.51 -4.69 -5.22
CA GLU A 120 -28.91 -4.48 -5.58
C GLU A 120 -29.37 -5.41 -6.72
N THR A 121 -28.53 -5.62 -7.74
CA THR A 121 -28.81 -6.53 -8.86
C THR A 121 -28.88 -7.98 -8.40
N VAL A 122 -27.91 -8.43 -7.59
CA VAL A 122 -27.90 -9.78 -7.01
C VAL A 122 -29.14 -10.02 -6.16
N ASN A 123 -29.51 -9.06 -5.30
CA ASN A 123 -30.73 -9.15 -4.49
C ASN A 123 -32.00 -9.21 -5.35
N GLY A 124 -32.04 -8.49 -6.47
CA GLY A 124 -33.14 -8.57 -7.44
C GLY A 124 -33.27 -9.97 -8.06
N LEU A 125 -32.15 -10.59 -8.45
CA LEU A 125 -32.14 -11.97 -8.98
C LEU A 125 -32.59 -12.99 -7.94
N VAL A 126 -32.15 -12.85 -6.68
CA VAL A 126 -32.61 -13.70 -5.57
C VAL A 126 -34.12 -13.53 -5.37
N SER A 127 -34.62 -12.30 -5.36
CA SER A 127 -36.05 -12.03 -5.19
C SER A 127 -36.88 -12.67 -6.31
N ALA A 128 -36.39 -12.62 -7.56
CA ALA A 128 -37.04 -13.28 -8.69
C ALA A 128 -37.07 -14.81 -8.53
N LEU A 129 -36.00 -15.41 -8.02
CA LEU A 129 -35.95 -16.83 -7.71
C LEU A 129 -36.93 -17.21 -6.58
N GLU A 130 -36.96 -16.44 -5.50
CA GLU A 130 -37.86 -16.67 -4.36
C GLU A 130 -39.34 -16.57 -4.75
N ILE A 131 -39.71 -15.72 -5.72
CA ILE A 131 -41.08 -15.69 -6.26
C ILE A 131 -41.46 -17.03 -6.90
N ARG A 132 -40.50 -17.70 -7.55
CA ARG A 132 -40.71 -18.97 -8.25
C ARG A 132 -40.58 -20.19 -7.34
N ASP A 133 -39.77 -20.10 -6.29
CA ASP A 133 -39.65 -21.08 -5.21
C ASP A 133 -39.92 -20.42 -3.84
N PRO A 134 -41.20 -20.11 -3.51
CA PRO A 134 -41.57 -19.40 -2.28
C PRO A 134 -41.08 -20.06 -1.00
N TYR A 135 -40.79 -21.35 -1.05
CA TYR A 135 -40.34 -22.13 0.09
C TYR A 135 -38.86 -21.97 0.40
N THR A 136 -38.11 -21.36 -0.51
CA THR A 136 -36.71 -20.98 -0.29
C THR A 136 -36.55 -19.52 0.11
N ALA A 137 -37.63 -18.82 0.48
CA ALA A 137 -37.54 -17.44 0.97
C ALA A 137 -36.54 -17.29 2.13
N GLY A 138 -35.53 -16.45 1.92
CA GLY A 138 -34.42 -16.21 2.85
C GLY A 138 -33.42 -17.37 2.99
N HIS A 139 -33.60 -18.50 2.28
CA HIS A 139 -32.67 -19.64 2.29
C HIS A 139 -31.29 -19.21 1.82
N GLN A 140 -31.22 -18.58 0.64
CA GLN A 140 -29.98 -18.08 0.05
C GLN A 140 -29.21 -17.18 1.04
N LYS A 141 -29.94 -16.28 1.71
CA LYS A 141 -29.37 -15.39 2.73
C LYS A 141 -28.82 -16.16 3.93
N ARG A 142 -29.56 -17.12 4.48
CA ARG A 142 -29.13 -17.92 5.64
C ARG A 142 -27.93 -18.82 5.31
N VAL A 143 -27.91 -19.42 4.11
CA VAL A 143 -26.75 -20.17 3.59
C VAL A 143 -25.54 -19.24 3.47
N ALA A 144 -25.70 -18.04 2.89
CA ALA A 144 -24.62 -17.07 2.78
C ALA A 144 -24.07 -16.61 4.15
N ILE A 145 -24.93 -16.41 5.16
CA ILE A 145 -24.50 -16.06 6.52
C ILE A 145 -23.64 -17.19 7.11
N LEU A 146 -24.11 -18.44 7.05
CA LEU A 146 -23.38 -19.58 7.58
C LEU A 146 -22.06 -19.84 6.82
N ALA A 147 -22.08 -19.81 5.49
CA ALA A 147 -20.89 -19.99 4.66
C ALA A 147 -19.82 -18.94 4.97
N ASN A 148 -20.22 -17.67 5.16
CA ASN A 148 -19.31 -16.60 5.60
C ASN A 148 -18.74 -16.87 6.98
N ALA A 149 -19.56 -17.31 7.94
CA ALA A 149 -19.11 -17.60 9.30
C ALA A 149 -18.08 -18.74 9.34
N ILE A 150 -18.30 -19.77 8.52
CA ILE A 150 -17.36 -20.87 8.30
C ILE A 150 -16.06 -20.33 7.71
N ALA A 151 -16.11 -19.63 6.58
CA ALA A 151 -14.94 -19.09 5.89
C ALA A 151 -14.10 -18.17 6.78
N LYS A 152 -14.75 -17.28 7.56
CA LYS A 152 -14.08 -16.42 8.55
C LYS A 152 -13.40 -17.23 9.64
N SER A 153 -14.05 -18.27 10.15
CA SER A 153 -13.48 -19.13 11.19
C SER A 153 -12.33 -20.00 10.67
N MET A 154 -12.29 -20.26 9.36
CA MET A 154 -11.16 -20.89 8.65
C MET A 154 -10.03 -19.90 8.31
N LYS A 155 -10.18 -18.61 8.63
CA LYS A 155 -9.20 -17.55 8.35
C LYS A 155 -8.87 -17.38 6.86
N LEU A 156 -9.86 -17.58 5.99
CA LEU A 156 -9.71 -17.31 4.56
C LEU A 156 -9.53 -15.81 4.30
N SER A 157 -8.96 -15.49 3.13
CA SER A 157 -8.80 -14.09 2.70
C SER A 157 -10.16 -13.40 2.51
N GLN A 158 -10.19 -12.08 2.63
CA GLN A 158 -11.42 -11.30 2.41
C GLN A 158 -11.99 -11.50 1.00
N GLU A 159 -11.12 -11.65 -0.01
CA GLU A 159 -11.53 -11.95 -1.38
C GLU A 159 -12.25 -13.30 -1.49
N GLN A 160 -11.72 -14.36 -0.87
CA GLN A 160 -12.39 -15.67 -0.86
C GLN A 160 -13.73 -15.62 -0.12
N ILE A 161 -13.80 -14.90 1.00
CA ILE A 161 -15.03 -14.71 1.77
C ILE A 161 -16.10 -14.01 0.91
N ASP A 162 -15.72 -12.95 0.18
CA ASP A 162 -16.64 -12.23 -0.70
C ASP A 162 -17.13 -13.11 -1.87
N GLY A 163 -16.24 -13.92 -2.46
CA GLY A 163 -16.59 -14.92 -3.48
C GLY A 163 -17.57 -15.99 -2.97
N ILE A 164 -17.32 -16.54 -1.77
CA ILE A 164 -18.21 -17.50 -1.11
C ILE A 164 -19.58 -16.86 -0.84
N ARG A 165 -19.62 -15.62 -0.33
CA ARG A 165 -20.87 -14.91 -0.06
C ARG A 165 -21.72 -14.78 -1.32
N ILE A 166 -21.14 -14.28 -2.41
CA ILE A 166 -21.87 -14.08 -3.66
C ILE A 166 -22.34 -15.42 -4.24
N SER A 167 -21.48 -16.44 -4.19
CA SER A 167 -21.83 -17.79 -4.65
C SER A 167 -22.95 -18.40 -3.84
N ALA A 168 -22.92 -18.26 -2.51
CA ALA A 168 -23.97 -18.74 -1.61
C ALA A 168 -25.31 -18.04 -1.84
N THR A 169 -25.28 -16.75 -2.19
CA THR A 169 -26.50 -15.99 -2.54
C THR A 169 -27.10 -16.44 -3.88
N LEU A 170 -26.28 -16.95 -4.81
CA LEU A 170 -26.68 -17.29 -6.17
C LEU A 170 -26.73 -18.80 -6.45
N HIS A 171 -26.45 -19.67 -5.48
CA HIS A 171 -26.19 -21.10 -5.73
C HIS A 171 -27.36 -21.82 -6.39
N ASP A 172 -28.58 -21.39 -6.09
CA ASP A 172 -29.81 -21.96 -6.65
C ASP A 172 -30.34 -21.24 -7.90
N ILE A 173 -29.61 -20.27 -8.48
CA ILE A 173 -30.13 -19.48 -9.63
C ILE A 173 -30.56 -20.36 -10.80
N GLY A 174 -29.94 -21.53 -10.98
CA GLY A 174 -30.32 -22.52 -11.99
C GLY A 174 -31.69 -23.15 -11.79
N LYS A 175 -32.33 -23.02 -10.62
CA LYS A 175 -33.72 -23.46 -10.41
C LYS A 175 -34.71 -22.66 -11.26
N MET A 176 -34.27 -21.55 -11.86
CA MET A 176 -35.01 -20.84 -12.92
C MET A 176 -35.27 -21.71 -14.18
N GLU A 177 -34.59 -22.83 -14.36
CA GLU A 177 -34.90 -23.77 -15.44
C GLU A 177 -35.97 -24.80 -15.02
N VAL A 178 -36.16 -25.02 -13.71
CA VAL A 178 -37.06 -26.04 -13.19
C VAL A 178 -38.51 -25.54 -13.20
N PRO A 179 -39.49 -26.32 -13.70
CA PRO A 179 -40.90 -25.97 -13.63
C PRO A 179 -41.36 -25.67 -12.19
N GLY A 180 -42.11 -24.59 -12.00
CA GLY A 180 -42.55 -24.13 -10.68
C GLY A 180 -43.44 -25.16 -9.96
N GLU A 181 -44.21 -25.94 -10.70
CA GLU A 181 -45.05 -27.04 -10.20
C GLU A 181 -44.22 -28.17 -9.59
N ILE A 182 -42.98 -28.37 -10.04
CA ILE A 182 -42.06 -29.36 -9.46
C ILE A 182 -41.45 -28.82 -8.17
N LEU A 183 -41.03 -27.54 -8.16
CA LEU A 183 -40.45 -26.89 -6.98
C LEU A 183 -41.46 -26.76 -5.83
N SER A 184 -42.71 -26.45 -6.15
CA SER A 184 -43.80 -26.25 -5.17
C SER A 184 -44.58 -27.53 -4.82
N LYS A 185 -44.23 -28.68 -5.39
CA LYS A 185 -44.98 -29.92 -5.20
C LYS A 185 -44.97 -30.36 -3.73
N PRO A 186 -46.15 -30.56 -3.09
CA PRO A 186 -46.21 -31.17 -1.77
C PRO A 186 -45.89 -32.67 -1.84
N GLY A 187 -45.12 -33.16 -0.88
CA GLY A 187 -44.77 -34.58 -0.75
C GLY A 187 -43.49 -34.99 -1.49
N LYS A 188 -43.31 -36.30 -1.69
CA LYS A 188 -42.10 -36.84 -2.34
C LYS A 188 -42.12 -36.59 -3.85
N LEU A 189 -40.98 -36.16 -4.38
CA LEU A 189 -40.72 -36.07 -5.81
C LEU A 189 -40.49 -37.48 -6.38
N SER A 190 -40.89 -37.71 -7.62
CA SER A 190 -40.45 -38.90 -8.36
C SER A 190 -38.97 -38.78 -8.74
N ASP A 191 -38.33 -39.88 -9.07
CA ASP A 191 -36.91 -39.88 -9.47
C ASP A 191 -36.65 -38.99 -10.70
N ILE A 192 -37.61 -38.94 -11.63
CA ILE A 192 -37.56 -38.07 -12.81
C ILE A 192 -37.63 -36.59 -12.39
N GLN A 193 -38.58 -36.24 -11.51
CA GLN A 193 -38.72 -34.87 -10.99
C GLN A 193 -37.48 -34.43 -10.21
N PHE A 194 -36.92 -35.31 -9.40
CA PHE A 194 -35.70 -35.04 -8.65
C PHE A 194 -34.50 -34.87 -9.59
N SER A 195 -34.41 -35.66 -10.66
CA SER A 195 -33.35 -35.53 -11.67
C SER A 195 -33.38 -34.18 -12.38
N LEU A 196 -34.58 -33.61 -12.63
CA LEU A 196 -34.71 -32.25 -13.16
C LEU A 196 -34.16 -31.21 -12.18
N ILE A 197 -34.44 -31.36 -10.88
CA ILE A 197 -33.89 -30.45 -9.86
C ILE A 197 -32.36 -30.58 -9.77
N LYS A 198 -31.80 -31.81 -9.86
CA LYS A 198 -30.35 -32.03 -9.83
C LYS A 198 -29.59 -31.29 -10.94
N ASN A 199 -30.26 -30.83 -11.98
CA ASN A 199 -29.63 -30.09 -13.07
C ASN A 199 -29.36 -28.61 -12.73
N HIS A 200 -29.92 -28.08 -11.64
CA HIS A 200 -29.77 -26.65 -11.32
C HIS A 200 -28.32 -26.17 -11.08
N PRO A 201 -27.35 -26.96 -10.58
CA PRO A 201 -25.97 -26.49 -10.49
C PRO A 201 -25.36 -26.28 -11.87
N GLN A 202 -25.68 -27.15 -12.83
CA GLN A 202 -25.28 -27.01 -14.23
C GLN A 202 -25.94 -25.78 -14.86
N ALA A 203 -27.25 -25.62 -14.71
CA ALA A 203 -27.97 -24.45 -15.22
C ALA A 203 -27.43 -23.15 -14.60
N GLY A 204 -27.14 -23.16 -13.29
CA GLY A 204 -26.53 -22.03 -12.59
C GLY A 204 -25.13 -21.70 -13.11
N TYR A 205 -24.31 -22.71 -13.38
CA TYR A 205 -23.02 -22.52 -14.06
C TYR A 205 -23.19 -21.88 -15.43
N GLU A 206 -24.10 -22.37 -16.26
CA GLU A 206 -24.37 -21.85 -17.60
C GLU A 206 -24.83 -20.39 -17.58
N ILE A 207 -25.64 -19.99 -16.59
CA ILE A 207 -26.09 -18.61 -16.39
C ILE A 207 -24.92 -17.71 -15.95
N LEU A 208 -24.07 -18.20 -15.06
CA LEU A 208 -23.05 -17.37 -14.39
C LEU A 208 -21.71 -17.33 -15.13
N LYS A 209 -21.40 -18.31 -15.99
CA LYS A 209 -20.07 -18.43 -16.65
C LYS A 209 -19.74 -17.29 -17.60
N SER A 210 -20.74 -16.57 -18.11
CA SER A 210 -20.54 -15.39 -18.98
C SER A 210 -20.31 -14.10 -18.20
N ILE A 211 -20.45 -14.12 -16.87
CA ILE A 211 -20.23 -12.95 -16.01
C ILE A 211 -18.80 -13.00 -15.47
N GLU A 212 -18.03 -11.95 -15.75
CA GLU A 212 -16.67 -11.80 -15.23
C GLU A 212 -16.69 -11.36 -13.76
N PHE A 213 -16.92 -12.32 -12.87
CA PHE A 213 -16.71 -12.12 -11.45
C PHE A 213 -15.21 -12.12 -11.13
N PRO A 214 -14.75 -11.32 -10.14
CA PRO A 214 -13.38 -11.41 -9.64
C PRO A 214 -13.10 -12.72 -8.87
N TRP A 215 -14.13 -13.54 -8.64
CA TRP A 215 -14.08 -14.81 -7.91
C TRP A 215 -14.65 -15.95 -8.77
N PRO A 216 -14.33 -17.22 -8.49
CA PRO A 216 -14.79 -18.37 -9.30
C PRO A 216 -16.26 -18.75 -9.03
N VAL A 217 -17.17 -17.77 -9.01
CA VAL A 217 -18.59 -17.93 -8.61
C VAL A 217 -19.27 -19.05 -9.39
N ALA A 218 -19.17 -19.04 -10.72
CA ALA A 218 -19.79 -20.08 -11.56
C ALA A 218 -19.28 -21.48 -11.17
N LYS A 219 -17.97 -21.65 -10.93
CA LYS A 219 -17.39 -22.94 -10.52
C LYS A 219 -17.87 -23.37 -9.13
N ILE A 220 -17.97 -22.44 -8.18
CA ILE A 220 -18.50 -22.71 -6.84
C ILE A 220 -19.94 -23.22 -6.93
N VAL A 221 -20.78 -22.51 -7.69
CA VAL A 221 -22.18 -22.91 -7.95
C VAL A 221 -22.25 -24.24 -8.68
N TYR A 222 -21.33 -24.54 -9.60
CA TYR A 222 -21.37 -25.82 -10.31
C TYR A 222 -21.10 -27.01 -9.38
N GLN A 223 -20.21 -26.83 -8.41
CA GLN A 223 -19.69 -27.89 -7.55
C GLN A 223 -20.40 -28.00 -6.18
N HIS A 224 -21.35 -27.12 -5.84
CA HIS A 224 -21.88 -27.04 -4.47
C HIS A 224 -22.66 -28.28 -4.00
N HIS A 225 -23.08 -29.15 -4.92
CA HIS A 225 -23.69 -30.44 -4.62
C HIS A 225 -22.76 -31.64 -4.80
N GLU A 226 -21.49 -31.42 -5.15
CA GLU A 226 -20.47 -32.46 -5.16
C GLU A 226 -20.18 -32.98 -3.75
N LYS A 227 -19.75 -34.24 -3.66
CA LYS A 227 -19.49 -34.95 -2.39
C LYS A 227 -18.12 -35.59 -2.45
N LEU A 228 -17.40 -35.63 -1.33
CA LEU A 228 -16.01 -36.12 -1.33
C LEU A 228 -15.83 -37.53 -1.90
N ASN A 229 -16.83 -38.41 -1.74
CA ASN A 229 -16.84 -39.77 -2.26
C ASN A 229 -17.26 -39.91 -3.73
N GLY A 230 -17.48 -38.81 -4.47
CA GLY A 230 -17.94 -38.85 -5.86
C GLY A 230 -19.42 -39.16 -6.06
N SER A 231 -20.21 -39.34 -4.98
CA SER A 231 -21.66 -39.58 -5.10
C SER A 231 -22.48 -38.31 -5.33
N GLY A 232 -21.80 -37.17 -5.52
CA GLY A 232 -22.40 -35.87 -5.77
C GLY A 232 -22.86 -35.70 -7.21
N TYR A 233 -23.26 -34.48 -7.55
CA TYR A 233 -23.70 -34.09 -8.88
C TYR A 233 -23.38 -32.61 -9.11
N PRO A 234 -23.29 -32.14 -10.37
CA PRO A 234 -23.62 -32.84 -11.62
C PRO A 234 -22.46 -33.62 -12.26
N GLN A 235 -21.22 -33.39 -11.84
CA GLN A 235 -20.03 -33.97 -12.48
C GLN A 235 -19.55 -35.26 -11.78
N GLY A 236 -19.91 -35.46 -10.51
CA GLY A 236 -19.45 -36.61 -9.72
C GLY A 236 -18.00 -36.47 -9.27
N LEU A 237 -17.57 -35.24 -8.97
CA LEU A 237 -16.22 -34.93 -8.52
C LEU A 237 -15.96 -35.51 -7.13
N SER A 238 -14.70 -35.81 -6.84
CA SER A 238 -14.27 -36.41 -5.59
C SER A 238 -13.11 -35.63 -4.95
N GLY A 239 -12.95 -35.78 -3.63
CA GLY A 239 -11.78 -35.29 -2.89
C GLY A 239 -11.31 -33.88 -3.24
N ASP A 240 -10.15 -33.80 -3.89
CA ASP A 240 -9.44 -32.55 -4.22
C ASP A 240 -9.88 -31.91 -5.55
N GLU A 241 -10.74 -32.58 -6.32
CA GLU A 241 -11.34 -32.02 -7.55
C GLU A 241 -12.38 -30.92 -7.22
N ILE A 242 -12.91 -30.96 -6.00
CA ILE A 242 -13.87 -30.00 -5.46
C ILE A 242 -13.11 -28.87 -4.77
N ILE A 243 -13.34 -27.63 -5.20
CA ILE A 243 -12.68 -26.46 -4.59
C ILE A 243 -13.19 -26.22 -3.16
N LEU A 244 -12.35 -25.62 -2.32
CA LEU A 244 -12.67 -25.38 -0.91
C LEU A 244 -13.94 -24.54 -0.73
N GLU A 245 -14.12 -23.51 -1.55
CA GLU A 245 -15.28 -22.63 -1.52
C GLU A 245 -16.58 -23.40 -1.76
N ALA A 246 -16.57 -24.40 -2.66
CA ALA A 246 -17.70 -25.28 -2.92
C ALA A 246 -17.94 -26.28 -1.78
N LYS A 247 -16.87 -26.80 -1.15
CA LYS A 247 -16.97 -27.65 0.05
C LYS A 247 -17.63 -26.90 1.21
N ILE A 248 -17.27 -25.62 1.40
CA ILE A 248 -17.88 -24.74 2.40
C ILE A 248 -19.37 -24.52 2.09
N LEU A 249 -19.69 -24.16 0.85
CA LEU A 249 -21.06 -23.93 0.43
C LEU A 249 -21.93 -25.19 0.57
N CYS A 250 -21.41 -26.36 0.22
CA CYS A 250 -22.09 -27.65 0.35
C CYS A 250 -22.53 -27.92 1.80
N VAL A 251 -21.63 -27.71 2.76
CA VAL A 251 -21.95 -27.90 4.19
C VAL A 251 -22.95 -26.85 4.66
N ALA A 252 -22.77 -25.59 4.28
CA ALA A 252 -23.68 -24.52 4.67
C ALA A 252 -25.11 -24.74 4.15
N ASP A 253 -25.25 -25.14 2.89
CA ASP A 253 -26.53 -25.46 2.26
C ASP A 253 -27.23 -26.64 2.95
N VAL A 254 -26.52 -27.76 3.15
CA VAL A 254 -27.07 -28.94 3.85
C VAL A 254 -27.56 -28.59 5.24
N VAL A 255 -26.77 -27.83 6.00
CA VAL A 255 -27.12 -27.47 7.38
C VAL A 255 -28.35 -26.58 7.41
N GLU A 256 -28.41 -25.54 6.59
CA GLU A 256 -29.58 -24.67 6.51
C GLU A 256 -30.81 -25.49 6.06
N ALA A 257 -30.66 -26.30 5.01
CA ALA A 257 -31.75 -27.05 4.41
C ALA A 257 -32.37 -28.09 5.35
N MET A 258 -31.59 -28.63 6.28
CA MET A 258 -32.04 -29.60 7.29
C MET A 258 -32.59 -28.93 8.56
N ALA A 259 -32.03 -27.78 8.94
CA ALA A 259 -32.45 -27.01 10.10
C ALA A 259 -33.73 -26.20 9.85
N SER A 260 -34.05 -25.89 8.60
CA SER A 260 -35.24 -25.12 8.19
C SER A 260 -36.44 -26.00 7.85
N HIS A 261 -37.65 -25.45 7.99
CA HIS A 261 -38.89 -26.10 7.56
C HIS A 261 -39.00 -26.08 6.03
N ARG A 262 -39.42 -27.19 5.41
CA ARG A 262 -39.69 -27.31 3.97
C ARG A 262 -41.09 -27.91 3.74
N PRO A 263 -41.72 -27.72 2.55
CA PRO A 263 -43.11 -28.14 2.26
C PRO A 263 -43.36 -29.62 2.51
N TYR A 264 -42.34 -30.43 2.24
CA TYR A 264 -42.38 -31.88 2.30
C TYR A 264 -41.69 -32.43 3.56
N ARG A 265 -41.16 -31.58 4.46
CA ARG A 265 -40.39 -32.02 5.63
C ARG A 265 -40.32 -30.96 6.75
N PRO A 266 -40.71 -31.28 7.99
CA PRO A 266 -40.44 -30.41 9.13
C PRO A 266 -38.93 -30.26 9.37
N ALA A 267 -38.52 -29.15 10.01
CA ALA A 267 -37.13 -29.00 10.45
C ALA A 267 -36.73 -30.15 11.37
N ARG A 268 -35.51 -30.67 11.19
CA ARG A 268 -34.97 -31.73 12.06
C ARG A 268 -34.35 -31.20 13.36
N GLY A 269 -34.25 -29.88 13.49
CA GLY A 269 -33.53 -29.22 14.57
C GLY A 269 -32.02 -29.18 14.30
N ILE A 270 -31.34 -28.25 14.99
CA ILE A 270 -29.91 -28.03 14.78
C ILE A 270 -29.07 -29.22 15.24
N ASP A 271 -29.43 -29.88 16.35
CA ASP A 271 -28.67 -31.00 16.90
C ASP A 271 -28.63 -32.20 15.94
N ALA A 272 -29.79 -32.63 15.44
CA ALA A 272 -29.86 -33.71 14.46
C ALA A 272 -29.14 -33.37 13.14
N THR A 273 -29.12 -32.09 12.77
CA THR A 273 -28.39 -31.59 11.59
C THR A 273 -26.88 -31.68 11.80
N LEU A 274 -26.40 -31.29 12.98
CA LEU A 274 -24.98 -31.39 13.35
C LEU A 274 -24.52 -32.85 13.45
N GLU A 275 -25.37 -33.74 13.96
CA GLU A 275 -25.11 -35.19 13.98
C GLU A 275 -24.97 -35.76 12.56
N GLU A 276 -25.82 -35.36 11.61
CA GLU A 276 -25.75 -35.83 10.22
C GLU A 276 -24.43 -35.43 9.54
N ILE A 277 -24.01 -34.17 9.67
CA ILE A 277 -22.76 -33.72 9.05
C ILE A 277 -21.53 -34.35 9.72
N GLN A 278 -21.58 -34.62 11.03
CA GLN A 278 -20.53 -35.32 11.77
C GLN A 278 -20.43 -36.80 11.36
N LYS A 279 -21.58 -37.49 11.25
CA LYS A 279 -21.64 -38.90 10.81
C LYS A 279 -21.07 -39.08 9.40
N ASN A 280 -21.31 -38.11 8.50
CA ASN A 280 -20.87 -38.17 7.11
C ASN A 280 -19.55 -37.40 6.84
N LYS A 281 -18.86 -36.97 7.90
CA LYS A 281 -17.55 -36.32 7.82
C LYS A 281 -16.53 -37.24 7.14
N ARG A 282 -15.67 -36.69 6.26
CA ARG A 282 -14.69 -37.43 5.41
C ARG A 282 -15.31 -38.34 4.34
N ILE A 283 -16.60 -38.66 4.42
CA ILE A 283 -17.30 -39.48 3.43
C ILE A 283 -17.96 -38.56 2.40
N LEU A 284 -18.86 -37.68 2.86
CA LEU A 284 -19.59 -36.76 2.00
C LEU A 284 -19.03 -35.34 2.09
N TYR A 285 -18.54 -34.95 3.28
CA TYR A 285 -18.21 -33.58 3.60
C TYR A 285 -16.75 -33.43 4.03
N ASP A 286 -16.18 -32.27 3.70
CA ASP A 286 -14.84 -31.89 4.10
C ASP A 286 -14.70 -31.87 5.64
N PRO A 287 -13.70 -32.60 6.19
CA PRO A 287 -13.57 -32.72 7.64
C PRO A 287 -13.29 -31.40 8.33
N GLU A 288 -12.51 -30.51 7.72
CA GLU A 288 -12.17 -29.22 8.32
C GLU A 288 -13.39 -28.30 8.34
N VAL A 289 -14.13 -28.26 7.23
CA VAL A 289 -15.36 -27.48 7.09
C VAL A 289 -16.41 -27.94 8.12
N VAL A 290 -16.62 -29.26 8.26
CA VAL A 290 -17.56 -29.84 9.24
C VAL A 290 -17.17 -29.47 10.66
N ASP A 291 -15.88 -29.56 11.00
CA ASP A 291 -15.40 -29.23 12.35
C ASP A 291 -15.57 -27.76 12.69
N VAL A 292 -15.33 -26.88 11.72
CA VAL A 292 -15.56 -25.44 11.89
C VAL A 292 -17.03 -25.14 12.05
N CYS A 293 -17.89 -25.70 11.20
CA CYS A 293 -19.34 -25.56 11.29
C CYS A 293 -19.87 -26.04 12.64
N TYR A 294 -19.45 -27.23 13.08
CA TYR A 294 -19.85 -27.77 14.39
C TYR A 294 -19.46 -26.85 15.55
N ARG A 295 -18.22 -26.35 15.56
CA ARG A 295 -17.75 -25.41 16.60
C ARG A 295 -18.50 -24.07 16.58
N LEU A 296 -18.92 -23.59 15.41
CA LEU A 296 -19.71 -22.35 15.30
C LEU A 296 -21.01 -22.45 16.09
N PHE A 297 -21.75 -23.55 15.92
CA PHE A 297 -23.00 -23.75 16.63
C PHE A 297 -22.79 -24.10 18.11
N LYS A 298 -21.85 -25.00 18.44
CA LYS A 298 -21.70 -25.49 19.82
C LYS A 298 -20.90 -24.55 20.75
N ASN A 299 -19.89 -23.86 20.23
CA ASN A 299 -18.96 -23.09 21.06
C ASN A 299 -19.15 -21.57 20.91
N LYS A 300 -19.66 -21.11 19.75
CA LYS A 300 -19.82 -19.68 19.46
C LYS A 300 -21.28 -19.21 19.43
N GLY A 301 -22.23 -20.09 19.74
CA GLY A 301 -23.65 -19.74 19.84
C GLY A 301 -24.28 -19.24 18.53
N PHE A 302 -23.71 -19.62 17.37
CA PHE A 302 -24.20 -19.14 16.07
C PHE A 302 -25.69 -19.47 15.90
N ASN A 303 -26.45 -18.48 15.42
CA ASN A 303 -27.83 -18.64 15.00
C ASN A 303 -28.05 -17.94 13.65
N PHE A 304 -29.11 -18.32 12.94
CA PHE A 304 -29.41 -17.78 11.61
C PHE A 304 -30.11 -16.40 11.64
N HIS A 305 -30.37 -15.84 12.82
CA HIS A 305 -31.20 -14.65 13.03
C HIS A 305 -30.41 -13.41 13.49
N GLU A 306 -29.12 -13.55 13.75
CA GLU A 306 -28.14 -12.47 13.98
C GLU A 306 -27.47 -12.03 12.68
#